data_AF-A0A9Q3KLC3-F1
#
_entry.id   AF-A0A9Q3KLC3-F1
#
_cell.length_a   1.000
_cell.length_b   1.000
_cell.length_c   1.000
_cell.angle_alpha   90.00
_cell.angle_beta   90.00
_cell.angle_gamma   90.00
#
_symmetry.space_group_name_H-M   'P 1'
#
loop_
_entity.id
_entity.type
_entity.pdbx_description
1 polymer ?
#
loop_
_entity_poly.entity_id
_entity_poly.type
_entity_poly.pdbx_seq_one_letter_code
_entity_poly.pdbx_strand_id
1 'polypeptide(L)'
;MIRRFCAYGLELKDSHGLTHYWCPLIPALELAYTTSIHASTGKTPAMLQKGWNPKLPVYIFKKDLVFIHPAYSSFKLFLDKVRHHANQSMNDAFEYAKQKWDKSHTTPEFKVGDLILVSTSNFNIIKGPRS
;
A
#
# COMPACT_ATOMS: atom_id res chain seq x y z
N MET A 1 -1.78 -8.37 -0.93
CA MET A 1 -2.27 -7.13 -1.59
C MET A 1 -1.31 -6.57 -2.65
N ILE A 2 -0.29 -7.32 -3.11
CA ILE A 2 0.70 -6.84 -4.12
C ILE A 2 0.39 -7.35 -5.55
N ARG A 3 -0.40 -8.43 -5.70
CA ARG A 3 -0.64 -9.07 -7.01
C ARG A 3 -1.36 -8.19 -8.04
N ARG A 4 -2.14 -7.18 -7.63
CA ARG A 4 -2.94 -6.37 -8.58
C ARG A 4 -2.21 -5.13 -9.12
N PHE A 5 -1.21 -4.62 -8.41
CA PHE A 5 -0.39 -3.52 -8.91
C PHE A 5 0.45 -3.92 -10.13
N CYS A 6 0.88 -5.18 -10.18
CA CYS A 6 1.65 -5.73 -11.30
C CYS A 6 0.78 -6.26 -12.46
N ALA A 7 -0.55 -6.22 -12.35
CA ALA A 7 -1.42 -6.98 -13.25
C ALA A 7 -2.05 -6.17 -14.38
N TYR A 8 -2.07 -4.83 -14.31
CA TYR A 8 -2.75 -4.02 -15.33
C TYR A 8 -1.96 -2.74 -15.63
N GLY A 9 -1.54 -2.55 -16.88
CA GLY A 9 -1.26 -1.23 -17.47
C GLY A 9 0.19 -0.85 -17.75
N LEU A 10 1.12 -1.02 -16.80
CA LEU A 10 2.54 -0.67 -16.98
C LEU A 10 3.38 -1.94 -17.00
N GLU A 11 3.54 -2.51 -18.19
CA GLU A 11 4.45 -3.62 -18.42
C GLU A 11 5.90 -3.13 -18.33
N LEU A 12 6.48 -3.17 -17.13
CA LEU A 12 7.94 -3.16 -16.95
C LEU A 12 8.48 -4.52 -17.40
N LYS A 13 8.38 -4.82 -18.70
CA LYS A 13 8.91 -6.04 -19.31
C LYS A 13 10.31 -5.76 -19.84
N ASP A 14 11.30 -6.48 -19.33
CA ASP A 14 12.47 -6.81 -20.14
C ASP A 14 12.05 -7.81 -21.24
N SER A 15 12.83 -7.88 -22.32
CA SER A 15 12.62 -8.66 -23.56
C SER A 15 12.26 -10.15 -23.39
N HIS A 16 12.28 -10.68 -22.16
CA HIS A 16 12.08 -12.10 -21.84
C HIS A 16 10.82 -12.40 -21.00
N GLY A 17 9.93 -11.42 -20.77
CA GLY A 17 8.59 -11.71 -20.22
C GLY A 17 8.55 -12.17 -18.75
N LEU A 18 9.62 -11.98 -17.99
CA LEU A 18 9.69 -12.29 -16.55
C LEU A 18 9.48 -11.02 -15.73
N THR A 19 8.22 -10.73 -15.39
CA THR A 19 7.89 -9.82 -14.28
C THR A 19 7.90 -10.64 -12.97
N HIS A 20 8.22 -10.02 -11.83
CA HIS A 20 8.17 -10.55 -10.44
C HIS A 20 9.49 -10.72 -9.66
N TYR A 21 10.60 -10.07 -10.04
CA TYR A 21 11.71 -9.89 -9.09
C TYR A 21 11.36 -8.78 -8.09
N TRP A 22 10.63 -9.13 -7.02
CA TRP A 22 10.25 -8.20 -5.96
C TRP A 22 11.43 -7.89 -5.02
N CYS A 23 12.41 -8.80 -4.93
CA CYS A 23 13.57 -8.66 -4.05
C CYS A 23 14.39 -7.37 -4.32
N PRO A 24 14.74 -7.03 -5.58
CA PRO A 24 15.37 -5.74 -5.91
C PRO A 24 14.50 -4.51 -5.62
N LEU A 25 13.18 -4.68 -5.52
CA LEU A 25 12.24 -3.58 -5.27
C LEU A 25 12.05 -3.30 -3.77
N ILE A 26 12.52 -4.19 -2.87
CA ILE A 26 12.37 -4.03 -1.42
C ILE A 26 12.91 -2.69 -0.93
N PRO A 27 14.13 -2.23 -1.30
CA PRO A 27 14.65 -0.96 -0.79
C PRO A 27 13.82 0.24 -1.27
N ALA A 28 13.34 0.18 -2.52
CA ALA A 28 12.46 1.22 -3.06
C ALA A 28 11.10 1.24 -2.35
N LEU A 29 10.56 0.06 -2.02
CA LEU A 29 9.31 -0.08 -1.27
C LEU A 29 9.45 0.42 0.17
N GLU A 30 10.56 0.11 0.85
CA GLU A 30 10.85 0.60 2.19
C GLU A 30 10.93 2.14 2.19
N LEU A 31 11.63 2.72 1.22
CA LEU A 31 11.69 4.17 1.06
C LEU A 31 10.30 4.77 0.81
N ALA A 32 9.49 4.16 -0.06
CA ALA A 32 8.14 4.62 -0.34
C ALA A 32 7.24 4.53 0.91
N TYR A 33 7.30 3.43 1.65
CA TYR A 33 6.50 3.23 2.86
C TYR A 33 6.89 4.23 3.97
N THR A 34 8.20 4.40 4.21
CA THR A 34 8.70 5.31 5.26
C THR A 34 8.42 6.77 4.99
N THR A 35 8.26 7.15 3.71
CA THR A 35 8.00 8.54 3.29
C THR A 35 6.53 8.82 2.98
N SER A 36 5.66 7.81 2.96
CA SER A 36 4.23 7.98 2.73
C SER A 36 3.51 8.37 4.01
N ILE A 37 2.51 9.24 3.89
CA ILE A 37 1.67 9.65 5.01
C ILE A 37 0.78 8.47 5.40
N HIS A 38 0.83 8.06 6.67
CA HIS A 38 -0.01 6.97 7.16
C HIS A 38 -1.41 7.49 7.52
N ALA A 39 -2.45 6.78 7.08
CA ALA A 39 -3.85 7.24 7.21
C ALA A 39 -4.29 7.47 8.67
N SER A 40 -3.84 6.63 9.62
CA SER A 40 -4.25 6.74 11.02
C SER A 40 -3.54 7.87 11.80
N THR A 41 -2.32 8.22 11.43
CA THR A 41 -1.50 9.19 12.19
C THR A 41 -1.37 10.53 11.50
N GLY A 42 -1.69 10.62 10.20
CA GLY A 42 -1.47 11.81 9.37
C GLY A 42 0.01 12.18 9.22
N LYS A 43 0.94 11.34 9.68
CA LYS A 43 2.38 11.57 9.65
C LYS A 43 3.08 10.43 8.92
N THR A 44 4.25 10.71 8.36
CA THR A 44 5.10 9.70 7.73
C THR A 44 5.81 8.87 8.82
N PRO A 45 6.03 7.57 8.62
CA PRO A 45 6.80 6.75 9.57
C PRO A 45 8.21 7.30 9.84
N ALA A 46 8.91 7.82 8.81
CA ALA A 46 10.22 8.44 8.99
C ALA A 46 10.19 9.65 9.92
N MET A 47 9.14 10.48 9.85
CA MET A 47 8.96 11.61 10.76
C MET A 47 8.71 11.15 12.20
N LEU A 48 7.91 10.10 12.39
CA LEU A 48 7.60 9.58 13.73
C LEU A 48 8.80 8.87 14.37
N GLN A 49 9.59 8.14 13.58
CA GLN A 49 10.71 7.35 14.07
C GLN A 49 11.99 8.17 14.20
N LYS A 50 12.31 9.00 13.20
CA LYS A 50 13.59 9.69 13.07
C LYS A 50 13.49 11.20 13.28
N GLY A 51 12.27 11.77 13.28
CA GLY A 51 12.06 13.21 13.38
C GLY A 51 12.33 13.99 12.08
N TRP A 52 12.63 13.30 10.97
CA TRP A 52 12.88 13.94 9.67
C TRP A 52 12.47 13.03 8.51
N ASN A 53 12.18 13.64 7.36
CA ASN A 53 11.85 12.93 6.12
C ASN A 53 13.00 13.04 5.12
N PRO A 54 13.41 11.94 4.47
CA PRO A 54 14.42 11.98 3.42
C PRO A 54 13.93 12.74 2.20
N LYS A 55 14.84 13.52 1.59
CA LYS A 55 14.58 14.25 0.35
C LYS A 55 14.60 13.28 -0.82
N LEU A 56 13.41 12.86 -1.26
CA LEU A 56 13.23 12.11 -2.50
C LEU A 56 13.60 12.95 -3.74
N PRO A 57 14.01 12.32 -4.85
CA PRO A 57 14.27 12.99 -6.13
C PRO A 57 13.12 13.89 -6.58
N VAL A 58 11.90 13.56 -6.15
CA VAL A 58 10.72 14.33 -6.50
C VAL A 58 10.63 15.71 -5.87
N TYR A 59 11.37 15.93 -4.78
CA TYR A 59 11.49 17.25 -4.15
C TYR A 59 12.65 18.06 -4.74
N ILE A 60 13.51 17.43 -5.54
CA ILE A 60 14.61 18.08 -6.26
C ILE A 60 14.07 18.80 -7.51
N PHE A 61 12.83 18.49 -7.95
CA PHE A 61 12.08 19.20 -9.00
C PHE A 61 11.67 20.64 -8.57
N LYS A 62 12.60 21.47 -8.09
CA LYS A 62 12.36 22.90 -7.90
C LYS A 62 12.24 23.59 -9.26
N LYS A 63 11.24 24.46 -9.40
CA LYS A 63 10.95 25.22 -10.62
C LYS A 63 12.07 26.18 -11.04
N ASP A 64 13.02 26.45 -10.15
CA ASP A 64 14.02 27.52 -10.30
C ASP A 64 15.33 27.08 -10.98
N LEU A 65 15.41 25.84 -11.47
CA LEU A 65 16.60 25.35 -12.19
C LEU A 65 16.48 25.74 -13.67
N VAL A 66 17.23 26.77 -14.06
CA VAL A 66 17.24 27.42 -15.39
C VAL A 66 17.70 26.47 -16.52
N PHE A 67 18.34 25.35 -16.19
CA PHE A 67 18.80 24.37 -17.19
C PHE A 67 18.36 22.95 -16.82
N ILE A 68 17.27 22.50 -17.46
CA ILE A 68 16.75 21.15 -17.32
C ILE A 68 17.16 20.37 -18.57
N HIS A 69 17.95 19.30 -18.41
CA HIS A 69 18.29 18.40 -19.51
C HIS A 69 17.01 17.78 -20.11
N PRO A 70 16.84 17.66 -21.43
CA PRO A 70 15.59 17.18 -22.04
C PRO A 70 15.14 15.79 -21.56
N ALA A 71 16.10 14.88 -21.26
CA ALA A 71 15.79 13.57 -20.68
C ALA A 71 15.13 13.63 -19.29
N TYR A 72 15.31 14.73 -18.56
CA TYR A 72 14.70 14.93 -17.25
C TYR A 72 13.20 15.29 -17.37
N SER A 73 12.83 16.12 -18.34
CA SER A 73 11.43 16.50 -18.57
C SER A 73 10.57 15.29 -18.96
N SER A 74 11.09 14.43 -19.83
CA SER A 74 10.42 13.17 -20.21
C SER A 74 10.31 12.20 -19.04
N PHE A 75 11.37 12.08 -18.22
CA PHE A 75 11.35 11.21 -17.04
C PHE A 75 10.36 11.69 -15.97
N LYS A 76 10.26 13.00 -15.74
CA LYS A 76 9.26 13.56 -14.82
C LYS A 76 7.84 13.23 -15.29
N LEU A 77 7.53 13.47 -16.57
CA LEU A 77 6.23 13.16 -17.14
C LEU A 77 5.89 11.67 -17.01
N PHE A 78 6.88 10.80 -17.22
CA PHE A 78 6.73 9.37 -17.01
C PHE A 78 6.40 9.05 -15.54
N LEU A 79 7.15 9.58 -14.58
CA LEU A 79 6.90 9.36 -13.15
C LEU A 79 5.51 9.83 -12.72
N ASP A 80 5.06 10.99 -13.22
CA ASP A 80 3.73 11.51 -12.90
C ASP A 80 2.61 10.61 -13.46
N LYS A 81 2.78 10.08 -14.68
CA LYS A 81 1.85 9.08 -15.25
C LYS A 81 1.83 7.78 -14.44
N VAL A 82 2.99 7.26 -14.07
CA VAL A 82 3.11 6.04 -13.25
C VAL A 82 2.43 6.23 -11.90
N ARG A 83 2.63 7.38 -11.24
CA ARG A 83 1.97 7.73 -9.98
C ARG A 83 0.47 7.83 -10.10
N HIS A 84 -0.01 8.48 -11.15
CA HIS A 84 -1.44 8.60 -11.40
C HIS A 84 -2.08 7.22 -11.55
N HIS A 85 -1.47 6.37 -12.38
CA HIS A 85 -1.92 5.00 -12.58
C HIS A 85 -1.89 4.17 -11.29
N ALA A 86 -0.82 4.32 -10.50
CA ALA A 86 -0.68 3.68 -9.19
C ALA A 86 -1.82 4.05 -8.23
N ASN A 87 -2.15 5.33 -8.15
CA ASN A 87 -3.24 5.82 -7.30
C ASN A 87 -4.61 5.31 -7.77
N GLN A 88 -4.87 5.32 -9.08
CA GLN A 88 -6.10 4.77 -9.64
C GLN A 88 -6.24 3.28 -9.31
N SER A 89 -5.19 2.50 -9.57
CA SER A 89 -5.17 1.06 -9.28
C SER A 89 -5.43 0.76 -7.80
N MET A 90 -4.93 1.61 -6.90
CA MET A 90 -5.16 1.49 -5.46
C MET A 90 -6.63 1.79 -5.10
N ASN A 91 -7.20 2.86 -5.67
CA ASN A 91 -8.60 3.22 -5.46
C ASN A 91 -9.55 2.13 -5.97
N ASP A 92 -9.33 1.63 -7.18
CA ASP A 92 -10.13 0.55 -7.77
C ASP A 92 -10.08 -0.72 -6.89
N ALA A 93 -8.90 -1.03 -6.33
CA ALA A 93 -8.74 -2.15 -5.42
C ALA A 93 -9.50 -1.95 -4.10
N PHE A 94 -9.48 -0.74 -3.55
CA PHE A 94 -10.26 -0.41 -2.34
C PHE A 94 -11.76 -0.47 -2.60
N GLU A 95 -12.24 0.09 -3.69
CA GLU A 95 -13.66 0.04 -4.08
C GLU A 95 -14.13 -1.39 -4.29
N TYR A 96 -13.35 -2.21 -4.99
CA TYR A 96 -13.65 -3.62 -5.17
C TYR A 96 -13.74 -4.37 -3.83
N ALA A 97 -12.77 -4.15 -2.94
CA ALA A 97 -12.76 -4.79 -1.62
C ALA A 97 -13.97 -4.37 -0.78
N LYS A 98 -14.32 -3.08 -0.82
CA LYS A 98 -15.51 -2.52 -0.17
C LYS A 98 -16.79 -3.14 -0.71
N GLN A 99 -17.01 -3.13 -2.02
CA GLN A 99 -18.22 -3.71 -2.64
C GLN A 99 -18.37 -5.20 -2.32
N LYS A 100 -17.26 -5.96 -2.33
CA LYS A 100 -17.27 -7.38 -1.96
C LYS A 100 -17.64 -7.58 -0.49
N TRP A 101 -17.08 -6.76 0.40
CA TRP A 101 -17.42 -6.76 1.81
C TRP A 101 -18.89 -6.44 2.01
N ASP A 102 -19.36 -5.29 1.52
CA ASP A 102 -20.75 -4.83 1.68
C ASP A 102 -21.77 -5.85 1.13
N LYS A 103 -21.44 -6.59 0.06
CA LYS A 103 -22.31 -7.62 -0.51
C LYS A 103 -22.37 -8.91 0.32
N SER A 104 -21.26 -9.32 0.93
CA SER A 104 -21.15 -10.61 1.63
C SER A 104 -21.28 -10.49 3.14
N HIS A 105 -21.11 -9.29 3.68
CA HIS A 105 -21.14 -9.03 5.10
C HIS A 105 -22.58 -8.83 5.56
N THR A 106 -23.05 -9.75 6.39
CA THR A 106 -24.25 -9.57 7.19
C THR A 106 -23.80 -9.49 8.64
N THR A 107 -24.12 -8.39 9.31
CA THR A 107 -23.82 -8.26 10.74
C THR A 107 -24.76 -9.18 11.51
N PRO A 108 -24.25 -10.20 12.22
CA PRO A 108 -25.09 -11.04 13.05
C PRO A 108 -25.61 -10.22 14.24
N GLU A 109 -26.92 -10.24 14.46
CA GLU A 109 -27.51 -9.75 15.71
C GLU A 109 -27.46 -10.86 16.76
N PHE A 110 -26.85 -10.57 17.92
CA PHE A 110 -26.77 -11.50 19.04
C PHE A 110 -27.69 -11.04 20.16
N LYS A 111 -28.45 -11.97 20.74
CA LYS A 111 -29.27 -11.72 21.93
C LYS A 111 -28.62 -12.35 23.17
N VAL A 112 -28.94 -11.78 24.32
CA VAL A 112 -28.50 -12.33 25.61
C VAL A 112 -29.08 -13.73 25.76
N GLY A 113 -28.20 -14.73 25.90
CA GLY A 113 -28.57 -16.15 25.98
C GLY A 113 -28.25 -16.99 24.75
N ASP A 114 -27.85 -16.38 23.63
CA ASP A 114 -27.47 -17.11 22.42
C ASP A 114 -26.13 -17.84 22.58
N LEU A 115 -26.08 -19.10 22.15
CA LEU A 115 -24.85 -19.87 22.09
C LEU A 115 -24.09 -19.54 20.80
N ILE A 116 -22.87 -19.02 20.95
CA ILE A 116 -22.01 -18.67 19.82
C ILE A 116 -20.73 -19.50 19.81
N LEU A 117 -20.25 -19.81 18.60
CA LEU A 117 -18.99 -20.50 18.41
C LEU A 117 -17.83 -19.50 18.41
N VAL A 118 -16.89 -19.68 19.33
CA VAL A 118 -15.66 -18.88 19.41
C VAL A 118 -14.51 -19.72 18.87
N SER A 119 -13.80 -19.21 17.86
CA SER A 119 -12.58 -19.86 17.39
C SER A 119 -11.51 -19.78 18.48
N THR A 120 -11.12 -20.90 19.06
CA THR A 120 -10.12 -20.98 20.15
C THR A 120 -8.67 -20.87 19.66
N SER A 121 -8.45 -20.72 18.35
CA SER A 121 -7.14 -20.76 17.70
C SER A 121 -6.11 -19.77 18.25
N ASN A 122 -6.54 -18.60 18.73
CA ASN A 122 -5.66 -17.58 19.34
C ASN A 122 -5.99 -17.31 20.81
N PHE A 123 -6.86 -18.12 21.43
CA PHE A 123 -7.14 -18.00 22.85
C PHE A 123 -6.22 -18.93 23.63
N ASN A 124 -5.34 -18.36 24.45
CA ASN A 124 -4.75 -19.09 25.56
C ASN A 124 -5.83 -19.24 26.64
N ILE A 125 -6.76 -20.17 26.44
CA ILE A 125 -7.73 -20.53 27.48
C ILE A 125 -6.92 -21.22 28.58
N ILE A 126 -6.50 -20.44 29.57
CA ILE A 126 -6.04 -20.97 30.85
C ILE A 126 -7.21 -21.79 31.36
N LYS A 127 -7.05 -23.12 31.37
CA LYS A 127 -8.08 -24.08 31.76
C LYS A 127 -8.71 -23.61 33.07
N GLY A 128 -9.95 -23.15 33.02
CA GLY A 128 -10.79 -23.03 34.22
C GLY A 128 -10.98 -24.40 34.85
N PRO A 129 -11.19 -24.49 36.18
CA PRO A 129 -11.22 -25.75 36.88
C PRO A 129 -12.35 -26.62 36.34
N ARG A 130 -12.03 -27.90 36.07
CA ARG A 130 -13.04 -28.93 35.78
C ARG A 130 -13.75 -29.25 37.10
N SER A 131 -15.00 -28.81 37.22
CA SER A 131 -15.96 -29.32 38.21
C SER A 131 -16.89 -30.32 37.54
#